data_AF-A0A5E7ECT4-F1
#
_entry.id   AF-A0A5E7ECT4-F1
#
_cell.length_a   1.000
_cell.length_b   1.000
_cell.length_c   1.000
_cell.angle_alpha   90.00
_cell.angle_beta   90.00
_cell.angle_gamma   90.00
#
_symmetry.space_group_name_H-M   'P 1'
#
loop_
_entity.id
_entity.type
_entity.pdbx_description
1 polymer ?
#
loop_
_entity_poly.entity_id
_entity_poly.type
_entity_poly.pdbx_seq_one_letter_code
_entity_poly.pdbx_strand_id
1 'polypeptide(L)'
;MTAFCRLSRSLATGAEGTLWFECPGCKMLHSIQHGSGPGPRWGWNGNLEAPTFTPSILVHYNWTVNRVGKRERVCHSFVTDGRIQFLGDCTHALAGQTVDLPDWDDEA
;
A
#
# COMPACT_ATOMS: atom_id res chain seq x y z
N MET A 1 2.55 -17.85 15.10
CA MET A 1 2.11 -16.45 15.17
C MET A 1 3.22 -15.63 14.57
N THR A 2 3.06 -15.13 13.35
CA THR A 2 4.08 -14.26 12.76
C THR A 2 3.71 -12.84 13.19
N ALA A 3 4.56 -12.23 14.01
CA ALA A 3 4.39 -10.84 14.40
C ALA A 3 4.60 -9.95 13.17
N PHE A 4 3.92 -8.81 13.13
CA PHE A 4 4.22 -7.77 12.16
C PHE A 4 5.67 -7.32 12.33
N CYS A 5 6.49 -7.47 11.30
CA CYS A 5 7.93 -7.27 11.31
C CYS A 5 8.33 -6.28 10.22
N ARG A 6 9.03 -5.22 10.60
CA ARG A 6 9.60 -4.25 9.65
C ARG A 6 10.71 -4.89 8.84
N LEU A 7 10.66 -4.74 7.52
CA LEU A 7 11.67 -5.26 6.59
C LEU A 7 12.65 -4.17 6.13
N SER A 8 12.18 -2.93 6.02
CA SER A 8 12.98 -1.77 5.57
C SER A 8 12.38 -0.47 6.05
N ARG A 9 12.91 0.66 5.55
CA ARG A 9 12.38 1.99 5.84
C ARG A 9 10.87 2.10 5.57
N SER A 10 10.36 1.45 4.52
CA SER A 10 8.98 1.60 4.02
C SER A 10 8.20 0.29 3.87
N LEU A 11 8.81 -0.89 4.11
CA LEU A 11 8.14 -2.19 4.01
C LEU A 11 8.11 -2.96 5.32
N ALA A 12 7.07 -3.76 5.50
CA ALA A 12 6.91 -4.70 6.59
C ALA A 12 6.20 -5.99 6.13
N THR A 13 6.22 -7.03 6.96
CA THR A 13 5.53 -8.30 6.70
C THR A 13 4.80 -8.78 7.95
N GLY A 14 3.62 -9.38 7.78
CA GLY A 14 2.86 -9.99 8.88
C GLY A 14 2.74 -11.51 8.76
N ALA A 15 3.14 -12.08 7.63
CA ALA A 15 3.09 -13.48 7.29
C ALA A 15 3.90 -13.71 6.01
N GLU A 16 4.32 -14.94 5.77
CA GLU A 16 5.01 -15.31 4.53
C GLU A 16 4.21 -14.87 3.30
N GLY A 17 4.91 -14.27 2.34
CA GLY A 17 4.30 -13.78 1.10
C GLY A 17 3.46 -12.51 1.24
N THR A 18 3.50 -11.80 2.39
CA THR A 18 2.84 -10.51 2.57
C THR A 18 3.83 -9.36 2.66
N LEU A 19 3.54 -8.28 1.95
CA LEU A 19 4.25 -7.00 2.07
C LEU A 19 3.24 -5.91 2.40
N TRP A 20 3.56 -5.14 3.42
CA TRP A 20 2.83 -3.99 3.92
C TRP A 20 3.62 -2.72 3.67
N PHE A 21 2.92 -1.63 3.39
CA PHE A 21 3.49 -0.29 3.25
C PHE A 21 2.43 0.78 3.61
N GLU A 22 2.87 1.94 4.05
CA GLU A 22 1.96 3.07 4.30
C GLU A 22 1.62 3.80 2.99
N CYS A 23 0.33 4.10 2.81
CA CYS A 23 -0.12 4.97 1.74
C CYS A 23 -0.23 6.43 2.22
N PRO A 24 0.59 7.38 1.71
CA PRO A 24 0.54 8.77 2.15
C PRO A 24 -0.73 9.50 1.70
N GLY A 25 -1.48 8.94 0.73
CA GLY A 25 -2.72 9.53 0.21
C GLY A 25 -3.93 9.27 1.11
N CYS A 26 -4.15 8.01 1.50
CA CYS A 26 -5.27 7.63 2.36
C CYS A 26 -4.90 7.52 3.85
N LYS A 27 -3.60 7.56 4.19
CA LYS A 27 -3.06 7.45 5.57
C LYS A 27 -3.42 6.13 6.25
N MET A 28 -3.39 5.05 5.47
CA MET A 28 -3.62 3.69 5.95
C MET A 28 -2.54 2.74 5.45
N LEU A 29 -2.43 1.60 6.11
CA LEU A 29 -1.57 0.51 5.66
C LEU A 29 -2.22 -0.26 4.52
N HIS A 30 -1.49 -0.36 3.43
CA HIS A 30 -1.82 -1.22 2.30
C HIS A 30 -1.00 -2.49 2.38
N SER A 31 -1.54 -3.57 1.82
CA SER A 31 -0.79 -4.80 1.62
C SER A 31 -1.02 -5.41 0.26
N ILE A 32 0.01 -6.11 -0.19
CA ILE A 32 -0.06 -7.04 -1.31
C ILE A 32 0.35 -8.43 -0.85
N GLN A 33 -0.10 -9.44 -1.58
CA GLN A 33 0.43 -10.79 -1.48
C GLN A 33 1.33 -11.07 -2.68
N HIS A 34 2.48 -11.71 -2.46
CA HIS A 34 3.42 -12.09 -3.51
C HIS A 34 3.82 -13.57 -3.36
N GLY A 35 4.46 -14.11 -4.40
CA GLY A 35 4.84 -15.53 -4.44
C GLY A 35 3.65 -16.47 -4.67
N SER A 36 3.80 -17.73 -4.28
CA SER A 36 2.78 -18.77 -4.47
C SER A 36 1.65 -18.68 -3.45
N GLY A 37 0.42 -19.01 -3.86
CA GLY A 37 -0.72 -19.17 -2.96
C GLY A 37 -2.03 -18.69 -3.56
N PRO A 38 -3.15 -18.80 -2.81
CA PRO A 38 -4.48 -18.47 -3.30
C PRO A 38 -4.75 -16.97 -3.34
N GLY A 39 -5.53 -16.53 -4.33
CA GLY A 39 -5.95 -15.13 -4.49
C GLY A 39 -4.96 -14.28 -5.31
N PRO A 40 -5.16 -12.96 -5.37
CA PRO A 40 -4.30 -12.05 -6.13
C PRO A 40 -2.83 -12.16 -5.70
N ARG A 41 -1.91 -12.22 -6.67
CA ARG A 41 -0.46 -12.28 -6.43
C ARG A 41 0.27 -11.27 -7.29
N TRP A 42 0.90 -10.32 -6.63
CA TRP A 42 1.73 -9.32 -7.26
C TRP A 42 3.13 -9.89 -7.48
N GLY A 43 3.71 -9.55 -8.63
CA GLY A 43 5.15 -9.58 -8.82
C GLY A 43 5.80 -8.53 -7.94
N TRP A 44 6.95 -8.88 -7.38
CA TRP A 44 7.82 -7.98 -6.62
C TRP A 44 9.25 -8.17 -7.11
N ASN A 45 9.97 -7.07 -7.28
CA ASN A 45 11.37 -7.09 -7.71
C ASN A 45 12.36 -7.55 -6.63
N GLY A 46 11.91 -7.85 -5.41
CA GLY A 46 12.77 -8.26 -4.30
C GLY A 46 13.53 -7.12 -3.62
N ASN A 47 13.37 -5.88 -4.08
CA ASN A 47 14.06 -4.74 -3.52
C ASN A 47 13.28 -4.16 -2.33
N LEU A 48 13.98 -4.00 -1.20
CA LEU A 48 13.42 -3.52 0.06
C LEU A 48 13.44 -1.98 0.18
N GLU A 49 14.38 -1.32 -0.49
CA GLU A 49 14.58 0.14 -0.42
C GLU A 49 13.89 0.88 -1.57
N ALA A 50 13.86 0.24 -2.75
CA ALA A 50 13.21 0.71 -3.96
C ALA A 50 12.26 -0.38 -4.52
N PRO A 51 11.20 -0.74 -3.78
CA PRO A 51 10.27 -1.76 -4.23
C PRO A 51 9.55 -1.36 -5.52
N THR A 52 9.30 -2.38 -6.34
CA THR A 52 8.39 -2.30 -7.48
C THR A 52 7.41 -3.45 -7.39
N PHE A 53 6.12 -3.14 -7.53
CA PHE A 53 5.03 -4.12 -7.51
C PHE A 53 4.28 -4.11 -8.85
N THR A 54 3.92 -5.30 -9.34
CA THR A 54 3.18 -5.45 -10.60
C THR A 54 2.06 -6.48 -10.44
N PRO A 55 0.83 -6.21 -10.89
CA PRO A 55 0.35 -4.99 -11.58
C PRO A 55 0.09 -3.84 -10.58
N SER A 56 -0.76 -2.88 -10.94
CA SER A 56 -1.23 -1.84 -10.01
C SER A 56 -1.94 -2.45 -8.79
N ILE A 57 -2.05 -1.64 -7.74
CA ILE A 57 -2.65 -1.98 -6.47
C ILE A 57 -3.94 -1.15 -6.34
N LEU A 58 -5.07 -1.85 -6.27
CA LEU A 58 -6.39 -1.26 -6.09
C LEU A 58 -6.93 -1.59 -4.70
N VAL A 59 -7.17 -0.56 -3.89
CA VAL A 59 -7.68 -0.68 -2.52
C VAL A 59 -9.02 0.04 -2.42
N HIS A 60 -10.04 -0.70 -2.01
CA HIS A 60 -11.35 -0.16 -1.64
C HIS A 60 -11.45 -0.07 -0.12
N TYR A 61 -11.88 1.08 0.39
CA TYR A 61 -12.03 1.29 1.82
C TYR A 61 -13.25 2.14 2.16
N ASN A 62 -13.81 1.91 3.34
CA ASN A 62 -14.94 2.67 3.84
C ASN A 62 -14.44 3.82 4.69
N TRP A 63 -14.79 5.05 4.32
CA TRP A 63 -14.56 6.23 5.15
C TRP A 63 -15.88 6.75 5.73
N THR A 64 -15.98 6.80 7.06
CA THR A 64 -17.13 7.37 7.76
C THR A 64 -16.84 8.82 8.15
N VAL A 65 -17.59 9.76 7.57
CA VAL A 65 -17.54 11.17 8.00
C VAL A 65 -18.61 11.37 9.06
N ASN A 66 -18.23 11.79 10.27
CA ASN A 66 -19.16 12.18 11.34
C ASN A 66 -20.27 11.15 11.65
N ARG A 67 -20.01 9.84 11.46
CA ARG A 67 -20.99 8.74 11.60
C ARG A 67 -22.24 8.86 10.71
N VAL A 68 -22.24 9.74 9.72
CA VAL A 68 -23.34 9.92 8.76
C VAL A 68 -22.84 9.51 7.37
N GLY A 69 -23.23 8.30 6.94
CA GLY A 69 -22.92 7.76 5.62
C GLY A 69 -21.53 7.12 5.50
N LYS A 70 -21.48 5.87 5.03
CA LYS A 70 -20.25 5.24 4.54
C LYS A 70 -20.07 5.69 3.09
N ARG A 71 -18.95 6.35 2.78
CA ARG A 71 -18.56 6.56 1.38
C ARG A 71 -17.47 5.55 1.04
N GLU A 72 -17.71 4.79 0.00
CA GLU A 72 -16.66 3.96 -0.60
C GLU A 72 -15.60 4.88 -1.19
N ARG A 73 -14.36 4.62 -0.82
CA ARG A 73 -13.18 5.33 -1.27
C ARG A 73 -12.27 4.34 -1.96
N VAL A 74 -11.63 4.81 -3.02
CA VAL A 74 -10.67 4.06 -3.80
C VAL A 74 -9.29 4.71 -3.65
N CYS A 75 -8.27 3.87 -3.48
CA CYS A 75 -6.88 4.20 -3.72
C CYS A 75 -6.33 3.22 -4.76
N HIS A 76 -5.96 3.72 -5.92
CA HIS A 76 -5.42 2.94 -7.03
C HIS A 76 -4.04 3.48 -7.38
N SER A 77 -3.01 2.62 -7.33
CA SER A 77 -1.62 3.08 -7.45
C SER A 77 -0.71 2.08 -8.14
N PHE A 78 0.37 2.59 -8.73
CA PHE A 78 1.57 1.82 -9.00
C PHE A 78 2.62 2.13 -7.95
N VAL A 79 3.40 1.12 -7.57
CA VAL A 79 4.62 1.30 -6.79
C VAL A 79 5.79 0.90 -7.66
N THR A 80 6.71 1.82 -7.90
CA THR A 80 7.88 1.60 -8.76
C THR A 80 9.05 2.40 -8.22
N ASP A 81 10.19 1.74 -8.09
CA ASP A 81 11.46 2.33 -7.60
C ASP A 81 11.30 3.10 -6.28
N GLY A 82 10.50 2.54 -5.35
CA GLY A 82 10.27 3.15 -4.04
C GLY A 82 9.36 4.38 -4.06
N ARG A 83 8.68 4.64 -5.17
CA ARG A 83 7.70 5.72 -5.32
C ARG A 83 6.31 5.17 -5.55
N ILE A 84 5.32 5.92 -5.08
CA ILE A 84 3.90 5.62 -5.30
C ILE A 84 3.32 6.62 -6.30
N GLN A 85 2.85 6.12 -7.44
CA GLN A 85 2.09 6.86 -8.44
C GLN A 85 0.61 6.56 -8.25
N PHE A 86 -0.16 7.58 -7.88
CA PHE A 86 -1.62 7.46 -7.76
C PHE A 86 -2.31 7.68 -9.10
N LEU A 87 -3.27 6.82 -9.42
CA LEU A 87 -4.05 6.91 -10.65
C LEU A 87 -5.22 7.87 -10.50
N GLY A 88 -5.81 8.26 -11.64
CA GLY A 88 -6.85 9.30 -11.69
C GLY A 88 -8.18 8.93 -11.03
N ASP A 89 -8.41 7.63 -10.79
CA ASP A 89 -9.56 7.08 -10.08
C ASP A 89 -9.36 6.99 -8.56
N CYS A 90 -8.22 7.45 -8.03
CA CYS A 90 -8.05 7.69 -6.60
C CYS A 90 -9.06 8.74 -6.10
N THR A 91 -9.60 8.48 -4.91
CA THR A 91 -10.61 9.36 -4.28
C THR A 91 -10.04 10.30 -3.20
N HIS A 92 -8.73 10.24 -2.97
CA HIS A 92 -8.00 11.10 -2.03
C HIS A 92 -7.24 12.23 -2.74
N ALA A 93 -6.74 13.21 -1.98
CA ALA A 93 -6.16 14.44 -2.53
C ALA A 93 -4.93 14.24 -3.43
N LEU A 94 -4.18 13.15 -3.23
CA LEU A 94 -3.01 12.81 -4.06
C LEU A 94 -3.34 12.12 -5.40
N ALA A 95 -4.60 12.06 -5.83
CA ALA A 95 -4.96 11.47 -7.13
C ALA A 95 -4.17 12.10 -8.29
N GLY A 96 -3.63 11.26 -9.18
CA GLY A 96 -2.80 11.71 -10.31
C GLY A 96 -1.38 12.19 -9.94
N GLN A 97 -0.98 12.11 -8.67
CA GLN A 97 0.35 12.54 -8.21
C GLN A 97 1.28 11.35 -7.99
N THR A 98 2.58 11.60 -8.08
CA THR A 98 3.62 10.65 -7.70
C THR A 98 4.42 11.21 -6.55
N VAL A 99 4.57 10.44 -5.47
CA VAL A 99 5.34 10.83 -4.28
C VAL A 99 6.26 9.67 -3.86
N ASP A 100 7.26 9.97 -3.03
CA ASP A 100 8.09 8.93 -2.44
C ASP A 100 7.27 8.08 -1.45
N LEU A 101 7.57 6.78 -1.36
CA LEU A 101 7.02 5.97 -0.28
C LEU A 101 7.55 6.52 1.05
N PRO A 102 6.65 6.83 2.01
CA PRO A 102 7.07 7.32 3.31
C PRO A 102 7.83 6.22 4.05
N ASP A 103 8.69 6.66 4.96
CA ASP A 103 9.22 5.77 5.98
C ASP A 103 8.09 5.44 6.98
N TRP A 104 8.16 4.28 7.62
CA TRP A 104 7.29 4.00 8.76
C TRP A 104 7.49 5.07 9.82
N ASP A 105 6.41 5.69 10.29
CA ASP A 105 6.47 6.54 11.47
C ASP A 105 6.97 5.68 12.65
N ASP A 106 8.17 5.97 13.16
CA ASP A 106 8.77 5.28 14.31
C ASP A 106 8.10 5.66 15.65
N GLU A 107 7.05 6.50 15.62
CA GLU A 107 6.38 7.10 16.78
C GLU A 107 5.01 6.45 17.05
N ALA A 108 4.98 5.13 17.21
CA ALA A 108 3.80 4.37 17.67
C ALA A 108 3.97 3.83 19.09
#